data_AF-A0A2G9YWB8-F1
#
_entry.id   AF-A0A2G9YWB8-F1
#
_cell.length_a   1.000
_cell.length_b   1.000
_cell.length_c   1.000
_cell.angle_alpha   90.00
_cell.angle_beta   90.00
_cell.angle_gamma   90.00
#
_symmetry.space_group_name_H-M   'P 1'
#
loop_
_entity.id
_entity.type
_entity.pdbx_description
1 polymer ?
#
loop_
_entity_poly.entity_id
_entity_poly.type
_entity_poly.pdbx_seq_one_letter_code
_entity_poly.pdbx_strand_id
1 'polypeptide(L)'
;MEKNINICKSMAYKEKQAKITRENWGKGVYDFRIKQEERRCARKGCRLIFKAQPSDVKKFCSRSCAAKVNNPKRAKINFTDKEKIKKLYRKGFSMMEISQKLGYSYNAVVYWMKKLKIPCRSVSDALYQKLNPKGDPFNIKKNLTPEDQRLFGLGMGIYWGEGNKLNKHSVRLGNSDPKLIKLFRDFLIKICGVKKEKFLYNLLLFNDASKNKALSFWNKELGLASGQIKSVTSLKPRGKGTYKKKSMTGVLTIEVGNVKLKKEIDKMLEALCK
;
A
#
# COMPACT_ATOMS: atom_id res chain seq x y z
N MET A 1 -58.10 -53.66 25.95
CA MET A 1 -57.75 -53.11 24.63
C MET A 1 -57.29 -51.68 24.83
N GLU A 2 -56.11 -51.36 24.29
CA GLU A 2 -55.68 -50.05 23.81
C GLU A 2 -55.71 -48.90 24.84
N LYS A 3 -54.58 -48.46 25.39
CA LYS A 3 -53.67 -47.55 24.69
C LYS A 3 -52.27 -47.62 25.31
N ASN A 4 -51.51 -48.67 25.00
CA ASN A 4 -50.05 -48.60 25.10
C ASN A 4 -49.54 -47.91 23.81
N ILE A 5 -50.01 -46.69 23.56
CA ILE A 5 -49.57 -45.86 22.43
C ILE A 5 -48.19 -45.34 22.80
N ASN A 6 -47.22 -46.23 22.64
CA ASN A 6 -45.84 -45.99 22.26
C ASN A 6 -45.42 -44.52 22.47
N ILE A 7 -45.21 -44.11 23.72
CA ILE A 7 -44.84 -42.73 24.11
C ILE A 7 -43.64 -42.25 23.28
N CYS A 8 -42.75 -43.19 22.95
CA CYS A 8 -41.60 -43.03 22.08
C CYS A 8 -41.92 -42.61 20.63
N LYS A 9 -43.16 -42.82 20.15
CA LYS A 9 -43.64 -42.40 18.83
C LYS A 9 -44.21 -40.98 18.82
N SER A 10 -44.52 -40.37 19.97
CA SER A 10 -45.08 -39.01 20.04
C SER A 10 -44.06 -37.95 19.56
N MET A 11 -44.55 -36.93 18.86
CA MET A 11 -43.70 -35.84 18.36
C MET A 11 -43.00 -35.08 19.50
N ALA A 12 -43.72 -34.77 20.58
CA ALA A 12 -43.16 -34.09 21.75
C ALA A 12 -42.02 -34.87 22.43
N TYR A 13 -42.13 -36.20 22.52
CA TYR A 13 -41.05 -37.05 23.03
C TYR A 13 -39.83 -37.03 22.09
N LYS A 14 -40.04 -37.17 20.78
CA LYS A 14 -38.96 -37.13 19.78
C LYS A 14 -38.22 -35.79 19.80
N GLU A 15 -38.92 -34.67 19.90
CA GLU A 15 -38.33 -33.34 20.00
C GLU A 15 -37.50 -33.16 21.28
N LYS A 16 -38.05 -33.59 22.42
CA LYS A 16 -37.34 -33.57 23.70
C LYS A 16 -36.06 -34.41 23.65
N GLN A 17 -36.13 -35.64 23.13
CA GLN A 17 -34.95 -36.49 22.96
C GLN A 17 -33.96 -35.93 21.95
N ALA A 18 -34.41 -35.32 20.86
CA ALA A 18 -33.55 -34.66 19.88
C ALA A 18 -32.78 -33.47 20.48
N LYS A 19 -33.42 -32.70 21.37
CA LYS A 19 -32.76 -31.60 22.12
C LYS A 19 -31.69 -32.14 23.08
N ILE A 20 -32.05 -33.11 23.91
CA ILE A 20 -31.11 -33.77 24.84
C ILE A 20 -29.93 -34.37 24.08
N THR A 21 -30.20 -35.05 22.96
CA THR A 21 -29.17 -35.67 22.11
C THR A 21 -28.21 -34.63 21.54
N ARG A 22 -28.72 -33.51 21.01
CA ARG A 22 -27.88 -32.40 20.50
C ARG A 22 -27.02 -31.78 21.59
N GLU A 23 -27.59 -31.52 22.77
CA GLU A 23 -26.84 -31.00 23.93
C GLU A 23 -25.73 -31.98 24.36
N ASN A 24 -26.03 -33.27 24.41
CA ASN A 24 -25.07 -34.31 24.77
C ASN A 24 -23.95 -34.48 23.73
N TRP A 25 -24.27 -34.39 22.43
CA TRP A 25 -23.24 -34.32 21.38
C TRP A 25 -22.38 -33.06 21.51
N GLY A 26 -22.98 -31.90 21.79
CA GLY A 26 -22.24 -30.66 22.01
C GLY A 26 -21.31 -30.70 23.24
N LYS A 27 -21.71 -31.45 24.28
CA LYS A 27 -20.90 -31.71 25.48
C LYS A 27 -19.88 -32.85 25.33
N GLY A 28 -19.85 -33.54 24.19
CA GLY A 28 -18.93 -34.66 23.93
C GLY A 28 -19.28 -35.97 24.67
N VAL A 29 -20.50 -36.08 25.23
CA VAL A 29 -20.93 -37.27 26.00
C VAL A 29 -20.88 -38.54 25.14
N TYR A 30 -21.07 -38.41 23.82
CA TYR A 30 -21.06 -39.52 22.86
C TYR A 30 -19.74 -39.66 22.09
N ASP A 31 -18.67 -38.96 22.47
CA ASP A 31 -17.38 -39.01 21.75
C ASP A 31 -16.79 -40.43 21.70
N PHE A 32 -17.10 -41.28 22.68
CA PHE A 32 -16.71 -42.69 22.70
C PHE A 32 -17.28 -43.49 21.51
N ARG A 33 -18.38 -43.03 20.89
CA ARG A 33 -18.97 -43.64 19.69
C ARG A 33 -18.22 -43.30 18.40
N ILE A 34 -17.37 -42.29 18.43
CA ILE A 34 -16.60 -41.84 17.26
C ILE A 34 -15.47 -42.84 17.02
N LYS A 35 -15.56 -43.61 15.92
CA LYS A 35 -14.49 -44.50 15.49
C LYS A 35 -13.20 -43.69 15.25
N GLN A 36 -12.12 -44.13 15.88
CA GLN A 36 -10.78 -43.60 15.68
C GLN A 36 -9.92 -44.66 15.01
N GLU A 37 -9.02 -44.23 14.13
CA GLU A 37 -7.99 -45.08 13.53
C GLU A 37 -6.60 -44.55 13.88
N GLU A 38 -5.65 -45.47 13.98
CA GLU A 38 -4.27 -45.15 14.25
C GLU A 38 -3.52 -44.86 12.95
N ARG A 39 -2.89 -43.70 12.88
CA ARG A 39 -2.11 -43.26 11.72
C ARG A 39 -0.69 -42.96 12.13
N ARG A 40 0.27 -43.38 11.30
CA ARG A 40 1.67 -43.00 11.44
C ARG A 40 1.89 -41.60 10.86
N CYS A 41 2.67 -40.77 11.54
CA CYS A 41 2.99 -39.44 11.04
C CYS A 41 3.76 -39.49 9.70
N ALA A 42 3.29 -38.75 8.69
CA ALA A 42 3.92 -38.70 7.37
C ALA A 42 5.28 -37.97 7.32
N ARG A 43 5.74 -37.37 8.43
CA ARG A 43 7.01 -36.64 8.48
C ARG A 43 8.18 -37.62 8.58
N LYS A 44 9.09 -37.61 7.61
CA LYS A 44 10.37 -38.33 7.66
C LYS A 44 11.12 -37.98 8.96
N GLY A 45 11.47 -39.00 9.76
CA GLY A 45 12.12 -38.86 11.06
C GLY A 45 11.18 -38.73 12.27
N CYS A 46 9.86 -38.68 12.08
CA CYS A 46 8.88 -38.76 13.16
C CYS A 46 8.30 -40.19 13.23
N ARG A 47 8.48 -40.90 14.34
CA ARG A 47 7.95 -42.26 14.54
C ARG A 47 6.64 -42.31 15.33
N LEU A 48 6.02 -41.15 15.58
CA LEU A 48 4.79 -41.05 16.37
C LEU A 48 3.58 -41.58 15.58
N ILE A 49 2.75 -42.34 16.28
CA ILE A 49 1.42 -42.78 15.87
C ILE A 49 0.40 -41.89 16.59
N PHE A 50 -0.67 -41.50 15.90
CA PHE A 50 -1.73 -40.67 16.46
C PHE A 50 -3.10 -41.16 16.02
N LYS A 51 -4.12 -40.88 16.84
CA LYS A 51 -5.52 -41.22 16.54
C LYS A 51 -6.19 -40.09 15.75
N ALA A 52 -6.96 -40.45 14.74
CA ALA A 52 -7.79 -39.54 13.96
C ALA A 52 -9.09 -40.25 13.54
N GLN A 53 -10.12 -39.47 13.23
CA GLN A 53 -11.33 -40.04 12.61
C GLN A 53 -11.01 -40.51 11.19
N PRO A 54 -11.64 -41.58 10.69
CA PRO A 54 -11.49 -42.02 9.30
C PRO A 54 -11.75 -40.92 8.26
N SER A 55 -12.71 -40.03 8.55
CA SER A 55 -13.05 -38.87 7.69
C SER A 55 -12.05 -37.72 7.79
N ASP A 56 -11.24 -37.64 8.84
CA ASP A 56 -10.25 -36.56 8.99
C ASP A 56 -9.11 -36.78 7.97
N VAL A 57 -8.66 -35.72 7.30
CA VAL A 57 -7.55 -35.79 6.31
C VAL A 57 -6.18 -35.64 6.97
N LYS A 58 -6.12 -35.54 8.31
CA LYS A 58 -4.90 -35.31 9.09
C LYS A 58 -3.83 -36.38 8.85
N LYS A 59 -2.69 -35.95 8.30
CA LYS A 59 -1.51 -36.79 7.99
C LYS A 59 -0.36 -36.67 9.00
N PHE A 60 -0.42 -35.68 9.90
CA PHE A 60 0.67 -35.34 10.81
C PHE A 60 0.21 -35.40 12.28
N CYS A 61 1.07 -35.91 13.16
CA CYS A 61 0.76 -36.03 14.58
C CYS A 61 0.53 -34.66 15.26
N SER A 62 1.17 -33.60 14.76
CA SER A 62 1.06 -32.25 15.33
C SER A 62 1.19 -31.16 14.26
N ARG A 63 0.72 -29.95 14.59
CA ARG A 63 0.92 -28.74 13.77
C ARG A 63 2.40 -28.47 13.49
N SER A 64 3.28 -28.79 14.45
CA SER A 64 4.74 -28.65 14.29
C SER A 64 5.31 -29.61 13.24
N CYS A 65 4.88 -30.87 13.25
CA CYS A 65 5.29 -31.84 12.24
C CYS A 65 4.77 -31.47 10.85
N ALA A 66 3.52 -31.04 10.74
CA ALA A 66 2.95 -30.51 9.50
C ALA A 66 3.75 -29.31 8.99
N ALA A 67 4.06 -28.35 9.87
CA ALA A 67 4.79 -27.15 9.49
C ALA A 67 6.22 -27.45 8.99
N LYS A 68 6.92 -28.43 9.57
CA LYS A 68 8.28 -28.80 9.13
C LYS A 68 8.32 -29.45 7.75
N VAL A 69 7.26 -30.15 7.35
CA VAL A 69 7.16 -30.79 6.04
C VAL A 69 6.61 -29.83 5.00
N ASN A 70 5.52 -29.14 5.32
CA ASN A 70 4.82 -28.27 4.37
C ASN A 70 5.54 -26.92 4.17
N ASN A 71 6.36 -26.48 5.14
CA ASN A 71 7.09 -25.21 5.07
C ASN A 71 8.60 -25.41 5.24
N PRO A 72 9.31 -26.00 4.25
CA PRO A 72 10.75 -26.24 4.33
C PRO A 72 11.54 -24.94 4.54
N LYS A 73 11.07 -23.82 3.98
CA LYS A 73 11.65 -22.47 4.16
C LYS A 73 11.54 -21.91 5.59
N ARG A 74 10.84 -22.60 6.51
CA ARG A 74 10.76 -22.25 7.94
C ARG A 74 11.84 -22.96 8.77
N ALA A 75 12.84 -23.57 8.13
CA ALA A 75 14.02 -24.12 8.79
C ALA A 75 14.68 -23.09 9.73
N LYS A 76 15.35 -23.60 10.77
CA LYS A 76 16.05 -22.77 11.76
C LYS A 76 17.24 -22.10 11.06
N ILE A 77 17.28 -20.76 11.08
CA ILE A 77 18.40 -20.01 10.49
C ILE A 77 19.66 -20.25 11.33
N ASN A 78 20.73 -20.70 10.67
CA ASN A 78 22.04 -20.94 11.29
C ASN A 78 22.71 -19.62 11.70
N PHE A 79 23.67 -19.67 12.62
CA PHE A 79 24.37 -18.48 13.11
C PHE A 79 25.08 -17.71 11.99
N THR A 80 25.80 -18.41 11.10
CA THR A 80 26.51 -17.83 9.96
C THR A 80 25.58 -17.08 9.00
N ASP A 81 24.36 -17.57 8.80
CA ASP A 81 23.39 -16.93 7.91
C ASP A 81 22.78 -15.66 8.52
N LYS A 82 22.76 -15.52 9.85
CA LYS A 82 22.32 -14.27 10.51
C LYS A 82 23.28 -13.12 10.20
N GLU A 83 24.59 -13.39 10.18
CA GLU A 83 25.58 -12.39 9.77
C GLU A 83 25.48 -12.07 8.27
N LYS A 84 25.17 -13.05 7.43
CA LYS A 84 24.87 -12.80 6.01
C LYS A 84 23.65 -11.91 5.82
N ILE A 85 22.57 -12.10 6.60
CA ILE A 85 21.39 -11.23 6.56
C ILE A 85 21.79 -9.78 6.82
N LYS A 86 22.59 -9.52 7.88
CA LYS A 86 23.10 -8.18 8.20
C LYS A 86 23.91 -7.59 7.05
N LYS A 87 24.86 -8.37 6.51
CA LYS A 87 25.75 -7.93 5.42
C LYS A 87 24.97 -7.60 4.15
N LEU A 88 24.03 -8.44 3.75
CA LEU A 88 23.17 -8.21 2.58
C LEU A 88 22.26 -7.01 2.79
N TYR A 89 21.68 -6.85 3.98
CA TYR A 89 20.83 -5.71 4.28
C TYR A 89 21.59 -4.39 4.21
N ARG A 90 22.82 -4.32 4.75
CA ARG A 90 23.71 -3.16 4.65
C ARG A 90 24.09 -2.82 3.20
N LYS A 91 24.20 -3.83 2.33
CA LYS A 91 24.44 -3.65 0.89
C LYS A 91 23.21 -3.12 0.12
N GLY A 92 22.07 -2.90 0.78
CA GLY A 92 20.87 -2.35 0.16
C GLY A 92 19.83 -3.39 -0.30
N PHE A 93 20.10 -4.70 -0.14
CA PHE A 93 19.12 -5.73 -0.50
C PHE A 93 17.86 -5.64 0.37
N SER A 94 16.69 -5.78 -0.26
CA SER A 94 15.40 -5.87 0.44
C SER A 94 15.28 -7.19 1.21
N MET A 95 14.38 -7.24 2.20
CA MET A 95 14.12 -8.49 2.95
C MET A 95 13.62 -9.63 2.04
N MET A 96 12.90 -9.29 0.96
CA MET A 96 12.45 -10.27 -0.03
C MET A 96 13.63 -10.85 -0.83
N GLU A 97 14.54 -10.00 -1.31
CA GLU A 97 15.75 -10.44 -2.01
C GLU A 97 16.65 -11.27 -1.10
N ILE A 98 16.80 -10.89 0.17
CA ILE A 98 17.55 -11.66 1.18
C ILE A 98 16.91 -13.04 1.38
N SER A 99 15.58 -13.09 1.49
CA SER A 99 14.81 -14.33 1.61
C SER A 99 15.03 -15.26 0.43
N GLN A 100 14.95 -14.73 -0.80
CA GLN A 100 15.20 -15.50 -2.02
C GLN A 100 16.66 -15.99 -2.09
N LYS A 101 17.62 -15.13 -1.77
CA LYS A 101 19.06 -15.40 -1.89
C LYS A 101 19.57 -16.42 -0.87
N LEU A 102 18.98 -16.45 0.33
CA LEU A 102 19.35 -17.39 1.40
C LEU A 102 18.41 -18.61 1.48
N GLY A 103 17.35 -18.66 0.67
CA GLY A 103 16.38 -19.77 0.66
C GLY A 103 15.45 -19.83 1.89
N TYR A 104 15.45 -18.82 2.75
CA TYR A 104 14.57 -18.74 3.91
C TYR A 104 13.23 -18.08 3.59
N SER A 105 12.20 -18.33 4.40
CA SER A 105 10.92 -17.63 4.26
C SER A 105 11.06 -16.14 4.61
N TYR A 106 10.30 -15.27 3.95
CA TYR A 106 10.25 -13.84 4.25
C TYR A 106 10.03 -13.57 5.74
N ASN A 107 9.06 -14.25 6.34
CA ASN A 107 8.75 -14.12 7.77
C ASN A 107 9.89 -14.56 8.68
N ALA A 108 10.70 -15.54 8.29
CA ALA A 108 11.88 -15.93 9.05
C ALA A 108 12.94 -14.81 9.03
N VAL A 109 13.18 -14.19 7.87
CA VAL A 109 14.09 -13.04 7.75
C VAL A 109 13.59 -11.88 8.60
N VAL A 110 12.30 -11.53 8.50
CA VAL A 110 11.68 -10.46 9.31
C VAL A 110 11.80 -10.75 10.80
N TYR A 111 11.52 -11.97 11.24
CA TYR A 111 11.65 -12.38 12.64
C TYR A 111 13.08 -12.16 13.15
N TRP A 112 14.09 -12.59 12.39
CA TRP A 112 15.48 -12.42 12.80
C TRP A 112 15.95 -10.97 12.74
N MET A 113 15.50 -10.19 11.78
CA MET A 113 15.78 -8.75 11.73
C MET A 113 15.27 -8.03 12.98
N LYS A 114 14.02 -8.34 13.39
CA LYS A 114 13.43 -7.84 14.65
C LYS A 114 14.22 -8.31 15.88
N LYS A 115 14.57 -9.59 15.94
CA LYS A 115 15.34 -10.18 17.06
C LYS A 115 16.74 -9.59 17.18
N LEU A 116 17.36 -9.23 16.06
CA LEU A 116 18.65 -8.54 16.00
C LEU A 116 18.55 -7.02 16.19
N LYS A 117 17.34 -6.48 16.45
CA LYS A 117 17.06 -5.05 16.60
C LYS A 117 17.56 -4.19 15.42
N ILE A 118 17.52 -4.74 14.21
CA ILE A 118 17.93 -4.01 13.00
C ILE A 118 16.73 -3.18 12.51
N PRO A 119 16.88 -1.86 12.34
CA PRO A 119 15.80 -1.03 11.82
C PRO A 119 15.41 -1.50 10.42
N CYS A 120 14.15 -1.91 10.29
CA CYS A 120 13.61 -2.44 9.04
C CYS A 120 12.97 -1.33 8.23
N ARG A 121 13.58 -1.00 7.08
CA ARG A 121 12.97 -0.19 6.02
C ARG A 121 11.63 -0.79 5.58
N SER A 122 10.68 0.07 5.23
CA SER A 122 9.40 -0.37 4.67
C SER A 122 9.61 -0.97 3.27
N VAL A 123 8.62 -1.72 2.77
CA VAL A 123 8.64 -2.24 1.39
C VAL A 123 8.73 -1.08 0.40
N SER A 124 7.98 -0.01 0.63
CA SER A 124 8.00 1.19 -0.20
C SER A 124 9.37 1.87 -0.20
N ASP A 125 10.05 1.98 0.94
CA ASP A 125 11.39 2.56 1.02
C ASP A 125 12.42 1.71 0.27
N ALA A 126 12.34 0.39 0.42
CA ALA A 126 13.22 -0.54 -0.30
C ALA A 126 13.05 -0.41 -1.82
N LEU A 127 11.79 -0.39 -2.29
CA LEU A 127 11.48 -0.22 -3.71
C LEU A 127 11.92 1.15 -4.21
N TYR A 128 11.71 2.20 -3.40
CA TYR A 128 12.10 3.56 -3.75
C TYR A 128 13.62 3.68 -3.94
N GLN A 129 14.42 3.11 -3.04
CA GLN A 129 15.89 3.08 -3.16
C GLN A 129 16.34 2.34 -4.43
N LYS A 130 15.66 1.24 -4.77
CA LYS A 130 15.94 0.47 -5.99
C LYS A 130 15.63 1.25 -7.27
N LEU A 131 14.50 1.97 -7.28
CA LEU A 131 14.10 2.81 -8.42
C LEU A 131 14.93 4.09 -8.54
N ASN A 132 15.59 4.51 -7.44
CA ASN A 132 16.37 5.74 -7.38
C ASN A 132 17.79 5.46 -6.84
N PRO A 133 18.64 4.72 -7.57
CA PRO A 133 19.96 4.30 -7.10
C PRO A 133 20.93 5.48 -6.90
N LYS A 134 20.70 6.61 -7.58
CA LYS A 134 21.50 7.85 -7.47
C LYS A 134 21.01 8.78 -6.36
N GLY A 135 20.07 8.35 -5.52
CA GLY A 135 19.44 9.19 -4.50
C GLY A 135 18.11 9.81 -4.97
N ASP A 136 17.58 10.74 -4.18
CA ASP A 136 16.28 11.36 -4.46
C ASP A 136 16.29 12.12 -5.80
N PRO A 137 15.19 12.07 -6.59
CA PRO A 137 15.12 12.73 -7.90
C PRO A 137 14.91 14.25 -7.80
N PHE A 138 15.06 14.80 -6.60
CA PHE A 138 14.91 16.20 -6.24
C PHE A 138 16.00 16.55 -5.23
N ASN A 139 16.41 17.81 -5.20
CA ASN A 139 17.41 18.31 -4.27
C ASN A 139 17.01 19.69 -3.79
N ILE A 140 16.55 19.79 -2.55
CA ILE A 140 16.06 21.05 -2.01
C ILE A 140 17.26 21.92 -1.63
N LYS A 141 17.32 23.11 -2.22
CA LYS A 141 18.37 24.09 -1.97
C LYS A 141 18.30 24.55 -0.52
N LYS A 142 19.41 24.39 0.21
CA LYS A 142 19.53 24.80 1.62
C LYS A 142 19.96 26.26 1.79
N ASN A 143 20.92 26.69 0.97
CA ASN A 143 21.43 28.07 0.98
C ASN A 143 20.70 28.87 -0.09
N LEU A 144 19.75 29.69 0.32
CA LEU A 144 18.92 30.51 -0.57
C LEU A 144 19.54 31.90 -0.73
N THR A 145 19.71 32.36 -1.97
CA THR A 145 20.01 33.77 -2.25
C THR A 145 18.78 34.64 -1.94
N PRO A 146 18.89 35.98 -1.89
CA PRO A 146 17.73 36.85 -1.70
C PRO A 146 16.63 36.65 -2.76
N GLU A 147 17.00 36.35 -4.00
CA GLU A 147 16.04 36.02 -5.06
C GLU A 147 15.38 34.66 -4.82
N ASP A 148 16.15 33.66 -4.40
CA ASP A 148 15.61 32.34 -4.04
C ASP A 148 14.66 32.42 -2.86
N GLN A 149 14.94 33.28 -1.87
CA GLN A 149 14.06 33.49 -0.71
C GLN A 149 12.72 34.09 -1.14
N ARG A 150 12.72 35.05 -2.07
CA ARG A 150 11.49 35.60 -2.66
C ARG A 150 10.69 34.50 -3.38
N LEU A 151 11.36 33.71 -4.22
CA LEU A 151 10.71 32.62 -4.94
C LEU A 151 10.21 31.52 -3.99
N PHE A 152 10.97 31.20 -2.95
CA PHE A 152 10.58 30.26 -1.91
C PHE A 152 9.32 30.75 -1.19
N GLY A 153 9.30 31.99 -0.70
CA GLY A 153 8.14 32.56 -0.02
C GLY A 153 6.89 32.58 -0.89
N LEU A 154 7.01 33.03 -2.15
CA LEU A 154 5.90 33.02 -3.10
C LEU A 154 5.43 31.60 -3.43
N GLY A 155 6.35 30.67 -3.67
CA GLY A 155 6.03 29.28 -3.98
C GLY A 155 5.32 28.58 -2.81
N MET A 156 5.78 28.81 -1.58
CA MET A 156 5.15 28.30 -0.37
C MET A 156 3.79 28.94 -0.11
N GLY A 157 3.65 30.26 -0.30
CA GLY A 157 2.36 30.95 -0.17
C GLY A 157 1.33 30.47 -1.19
N ILE A 158 1.74 30.30 -2.45
CA ILE A 158 0.91 29.71 -3.50
C ILE A 158 0.53 28.28 -3.15
N TYR A 159 1.47 27.45 -2.68
CA TYR A 159 1.17 26.09 -2.24
C TYR A 159 0.19 26.07 -1.07
N TRP A 160 0.32 27.02 -0.14
CA TRP A 160 -0.57 27.13 1.01
C TRP A 160 -1.98 27.52 0.60
N GLY A 161 -2.15 28.49 -0.31
CA GLY A 161 -3.46 28.93 -0.81
C GLY A 161 -4.12 27.93 -1.77
N GLU A 162 -3.42 27.56 -2.83
CA GLU A 162 -3.96 26.84 -3.99
C GLU A 162 -3.54 25.36 -4.07
N GLY A 163 -2.58 24.94 -3.24
CA GLY A 163 -2.07 23.58 -3.25
C GLY A 163 -3.02 22.56 -2.62
N ASN A 164 -3.03 21.36 -3.19
CA ASN A 164 -3.74 20.22 -2.63
C ASN A 164 -2.94 19.64 -1.45
N LYS A 165 -3.40 19.96 -0.23
CA LYS A 165 -2.78 19.52 1.02
C LYS A 165 -3.27 18.14 1.48
N LEU A 166 -4.46 17.70 1.03
CA LEU A 166 -5.07 16.42 1.43
C LEU A 166 -4.37 15.21 0.80
N ASN A 167 -3.88 15.34 -0.43
CA ASN A 167 -3.17 14.28 -1.11
C ASN A 167 -1.78 14.07 -0.49
N LYS A 168 -1.52 12.91 0.11
CA LYS A 168 -0.25 12.58 0.78
C LYS A 168 0.85 12.06 -0.14
N HIS A 169 0.57 11.89 -1.43
CA HIS A 169 1.44 11.17 -2.36
C HIS A 169 2.07 12.05 -3.44
N SER A 170 1.51 13.23 -3.70
CA SER A 170 2.03 14.16 -4.70
C SER A 170 1.86 15.60 -4.30
N VAL A 171 2.77 16.44 -4.80
CA VAL A 171 2.66 17.88 -4.75
C VAL A 171 1.83 18.30 -5.95
N ARG A 172 0.65 18.86 -5.70
CA ARG A 172 -0.32 19.20 -6.75
C ARG A 172 -0.88 20.60 -6.54
N LEU A 173 -0.98 21.34 -7.62
CA LEU A 173 -1.61 22.65 -7.66
C LEU A 173 -2.33 22.81 -9.01
N GLY A 174 -3.55 23.35 -8.99
CA GLY A 174 -4.31 23.63 -10.20
C GLY A 174 -4.85 25.05 -10.20
N ASN A 175 -4.63 25.76 -11.30
CA ASN A 175 -5.10 27.14 -11.44
C ASN A 175 -5.34 27.49 -12.92
N SER A 176 -6.18 28.49 -13.19
CA SER A 176 -6.43 29.01 -14.54
C SER A 176 -5.45 30.11 -14.96
N ASP A 177 -4.74 30.74 -14.01
CA ASP A 177 -3.73 31.75 -14.30
C ASP A 177 -2.38 31.08 -14.68
N PRO A 178 -1.89 31.25 -15.93
CA PRO A 178 -0.61 30.68 -16.35
C PRO A 178 0.59 31.27 -15.60
N LYS A 179 0.53 32.52 -15.12
CA LYS A 179 1.64 33.14 -14.38
C LYS A 179 1.84 32.45 -13.03
N LEU A 180 0.75 32.15 -12.34
CA LEU A 180 0.77 31.42 -11.06
C LEU A 180 1.35 30.02 -11.25
N ILE A 181 0.92 29.29 -12.29
CA ILE A 181 1.47 27.97 -12.62
C ILE A 181 2.96 28.04 -12.94
N LYS A 182 3.39 29.03 -13.73
CA LYS A 182 4.83 29.24 -14.04
C LYS A 182 5.64 29.48 -12.77
N LEU A 183 5.18 30.37 -11.91
CA LEU A 183 5.92 30.72 -10.69
C LEU A 183 6.03 29.52 -9.74
N PHE A 184 4.95 28.75 -9.58
CA PHE A 184 4.99 27.53 -8.78
C PHE A 184 5.89 26.45 -9.40
N ARG A 185 5.87 26.31 -10.73
CA ARG A 185 6.80 25.42 -11.45
C ARG A 185 8.26 25.83 -11.22
N ASP A 186 8.55 27.13 -11.31
CA ASP A 186 9.91 27.64 -11.13
C ASP A 186 10.40 27.45 -9.70
N PHE A 187 9.53 27.60 -8.71
CA PHE A 187 9.81 27.20 -7.33
C PHE A 187 10.21 25.72 -7.24
N LEU A 188 9.43 24.81 -7.83
CA LEU A 188 9.72 23.37 -7.81
C LEU A 188 11.04 23.02 -8.54
N ILE A 189 11.38 23.73 -9.62
CA ILE A 189 12.62 23.49 -10.36
C ILE A 189 13.82 24.08 -9.61
N LYS A 190 13.79 25.38 -9.29
CA LYS A 190 14.94 26.13 -8.77
C LYS A 190 15.20 25.84 -7.29
N ILE A 191 14.14 25.73 -6.49
CA ILE A 191 14.27 25.55 -5.04
C ILE A 191 14.20 24.07 -4.65
N CYS A 192 13.22 23.33 -5.17
CA CYS A 192 13.09 21.90 -4.84
C CYS A 192 13.98 20.99 -5.71
N GLY A 193 14.61 21.51 -6.77
CA GLY A 193 15.50 20.73 -7.63
C GLY A 193 14.79 19.64 -8.45
N VAL A 194 13.49 19.79 -8.71
CA VAL A 194 12.70 18.82 -9.47
C VAL A 194 13.01 18.94 -10.96
N LYS A 195 13.32 17.82 -11.60
CA LYS A 195 13.56 17.79 -13.05
C LYS A 195 12.27 17.94 -13.87
N LYS A 196 12.37 18.58 -15.03
CA LYS A 196 11.23 18.89 -15.92
C LYS A 196 10.45 17.64 -16.38
N GLU A 197 11.10 16.49 -16.46
CA GLU A 197 10.49 15.23 -16.90
C GLU A 197 9.58 14.60 -15.83
N LYS A 198 9.70 15.05 -14.57
CA LYS A 198 8.88 14.54 -13.45
C LYS A 198 7.53 15.23 -13.32
N PHE A 199 7.32 16.33 -14.03
CA PHE A 199 6.06 17.06 -13.99
C PHE A 199 4.99 16.35 -14.82
N LEU A 200 3.80 16.27 -14.23
CA LEU A 200 2.58 15.81 -14.88
C LEU A 200 1.66 17.02 -15.01
N TYR A 201 1.12 17.20 -16.20
CA TYR A 201 0.15 18.25 -16.49
C TYR A 201 -1.20 17.64 -16.82
N ASN A 202 -2.24 18.07 -16.11
CA ASN A 202 -3.62 17.64 -16.32
C ASN A 202 -4.48 18.87 -16.58
N LEU A 203 -5.20 18.88 -17.69
CA LEU A 203 -6.02 20.01 -18.12
C LEU A 203 -7.50 19.71 -17.89
N LEU A 204 -8.17 20.53 -17.09
CA LEU A 204 -9.61 20.48 -16.88
C LEU A 204 -10.29 21.59 -17.70
N LEU A 205 -11.17 21.19 -18.62
CA LEU A 205 -11.94 22.10 -19.45
C LEU A 205 -13.39 22.17 -18.96
N PHE A 206 -13.94 23.37 -18.97
CA PHE A 206 -15.32 23.65 -18.63
C PHE A 206 -16.07 24.08 -19.89
N ASN A 207 -17.27 23.53 -20.11
CA ASN A 207 -18.10 23.80 -21.29
C ASN A 207 -17.51 23.26 -22.61
N ASP A 208 -18.08 23.66 -23.75
CA ASP A 208 -17.62 23.33 -25.12
C ASP A 208 -16.30 24.03 -25.51
N ALA A 209 -15.42 24.29 -24.53
CA ALA A 209 -14.11 24.87 -24.77
C ALA A 209 -13.31 23.97 -25.73
N SER A 210 -12.74 24.57 -26.78
CA SER A 210 -11.98 23.82 -27.77
C SER A 210 -10.71 23.25 -27.14
N LYS A 211 -10.67 21.91 -27.04
CA LYS A 211 -9.52 21.15 -26.54
C LYS A 211 -8.21 21.58 -27.21
N ASN A 212 -8.22 21.76 -28.54
CA ASN A 212 -7.03 22.10 -29.30
C ASN A 212 -6.54 23.52 -28.99
N LYS A 213 -7.46 24.49 -28.83
CA LYS A 213 -7.10 25.87 -28.45
C LYS A 213 -6.50 25.93 -27.05
N ALA A 214 -7.09 25.22 -26.09
CA ALA A 214 -6.58 25.20 -24.72
C ALA A 214 -5.22 24.50 -24.62
N LEU A 215 -5.03 23.38 -25.32
CA LEU A 215 -3.73 22.70 -25.39
C LEU A 215 -2.65 23.59 -26.02
N SER A 216 -2.96 24.23 -27.15
CA SER A 216 -2.04 25.15 -27.82
C SER A 216 -1.64 26.32 -26.91
N PHE A 217 -2.63 26.91 -26.22
CA PHE A 217 -2.39 27.96 -25.23
C PHE A 217 -1.44 27.51 -24.13
N TRP A 218 -1.72 26.41 -23.44
CA TRP A 218 -0.90 25.95 -22.32
C TRP A 218 0.50 25.49 -22.74
N ASN A 219 0.61 24.84 -23.91
CA ASN A 219 1.92 24.47 -24.46
C ASN A 219 2.77 25.71 -24.77
N LYS A 220 2.18 26.75 -25.37
CA LYS A 220 2.86 28.01 -25.64
C LYS A 220 3.27 28.72 -24.35
N GLU A 221 2.34 28.87 -23.41
CA GLU A 221 2.58 29.59 -22.16
C GLU A 221 3.70 28.95 -21.34
N LEU A 222 3.66 27.62 -21.18
CA LEU A 222 4.62 26.89 -20.37
C LEU A 222 5.86 26.43 -21.16
N GLY A 223 5.90 26.60 -22.48
CA GLY A 223 6.98 26.07 -23.31
C GLY A 223 7.05 24.54 -23.22
N LEU A 224 5.90 23.87 -23.24
CA LEU A 224 5.82 22.40 -23.17
C LEU A 224 5.87 21.80 -24.56
N ALA A 225 6.53 20.64 -24.66
CA ALA A 225 6.48 19.82 -25.86
C ALA A 225 5.10 19.15 -25.99
N SER A 226 4.71 18.88 -27.24
CA SER A 226 3.48 18.14 -27.55
C SER A 226 3.45 16.80 -26.80
N GLY A 227 2.35 16.54 -26.07
CA GLY A 227 2.16 15.30 -25.31
C GLY A 227 2.59 15.34 -23.84
N GLN A 228 3.17 16.44 -23.34
CA GLN A 228 3.46 16.57 -21.89
C GLN A 228 2.19 16.77 -21.04
N ILE A 229 1.11 17.31 -21.62
CA ILE A 229 -0.22 17.34 -21.00
C ILE A 229 -0.85 15.97 -21.18
N LYS A 230 -0.82 15.15 -20.12
CA LYS A 230 -1.15 13.72 -20.19
C LYS A 230 -2.64 13.46 -20.21
N SER A 231 -3.43 14.28 -19.52
CA SER A 231 -4.87 14.13 -19.47
C SER A 231 -5.57 15.45 -19.75
N VAL A 232 -6.63 15.37 -20.56
CA VAL A 232 -7.55 16.47 -20.79
C VAL A 232 -8.95 15.97 -20.48
N THR A 233 -9.58 16.55 -19.48
CA THR A 233 -10.94 16.19 -19.05
C THR A 233 -11.88 17.33 -19.36
N SER A 234 -12.91 17.07 -20.15
CA SER A 234 -13.97 18.05 -20.41
C SER A 234 -15.19 17.76 -19.54
N LEU A 235 -15.58 18.72 -18.71
CA LEU A 235 -16.78 18.61 -17.90
C LEU A 235 -18.01 19.00 -18.72
N LYS A 236 -19.01 18.11 -18.73
CA LYS A 236 -20.32 18.39 -19.33
C LYS A 236 -21.04 19.50 -18.53
N PRO A 237 -21.74 20.43 -19.19
CA PRO A 237 -22.57 21.42 -18.50
C PRO A 237 -23.62 20.72 -17.63
N ARG A 238 -23.78 21.16 -16.38
CA ARG A 238 -24.83 20.67 -15.46
C ARG A 238 -26.07 21.59 -15.42
N GLY A 239 -26.19 22.53 -16.35
CA GLY A 239 -27.30 23.48 -16.46
C GLY A 239 -26.88 24.87 -16.97
N LYS A 240 -27.81 25.85 -16.96
CA LYS A 240 -27.50 27.27 -17.20
C LYS A 240 -26.73 27.82 -15.99
N GLY A 241 -25.40 27.82 -16.08
CA GLY A 241 -24.54 28.39 -15.04
C GLY A 241 -24.70 29.91 -14.91
N THR A 242 -24.46 30.42 -13.71
CA THR A 242 -24.52 31.86 -13.34
C THR A 242 -23.28 32.66 -13.74
N TYR A 243 -22.21 31.99 -14.21
CA TYR A 243 -20.95 32.65 -14.57
C TYR A 243 -21.05 33.40 -15.90
N LYS A 244 -20.85 34.73 -15.85
CA LYS A 244 -20.85 35.60 -17.03
C LYS A 244 -19.59 35.47 -17.90
N LYS A 245 -18.44 35.15 -17.30
CA LYS A 245 -17.17 34.88 -18.01
C LYS A 245 -16.79 33.42 -17.86
N LYS A 246 -16.82 32.68 -18.97
CA LYS A 246 -16.41 31.28 -19.02
C LYS A 246 -14.90 31.19 -19.26
N SER A 247 -14.21 30.30 -18.54
CA SER A 247 -12.80 30.04 -18.81
C SER A 247 -12.66 29.32 -20.15
N MET A 248 -11.99 29.96 -21.12
CA MET A 248 -11.77 29.43 -22.46
C MET A 248 -10.55 28.50 -22.52
N THR A 249 -9.64 28.61 -21.55
CA THR A 249 -8.38 27.87 -21.47
C THR A 249 -8.42 26.76 -20.42
N GLY A 250 -9.45 26.73 -19.57
CA GLY A 250 -9.61 25.75 -18.50
C GLY A 250 -8.75 26.01 -17.28
N VAL A 251 -8.55 24.97 -16.48
CA VAL A 251 -7.66 24.96 -15.30
C VAL A 251 -6.59 23.92 -15.55
N LEU A 252 -5.32 24.34 -15.49
CA LEU A 252 -4.20 23.42 -15.61
C LEU A 252 -3.71 23.04 -14.22
N THR A 253 -3.58 21.74 -14.00
CA THR A 253 -2.99 21.16 -12.80
C THR A 253 -1.58 20.70 -13.08
N ILE A 254 -0.62 21.21 -12.32
CA ILE A 254 0.75 20.72 -12.25
C ILE A 254 0.89 19.77 -11.08
N GLU A 255 1.53 18.62 -11.32
CA GLU A 255 1.71 17.58 -10.32
C GLU A 255 3.12 16.97 -10.37
N VAL A 256 3.69 16.75 -9.19
CA VAL A 256 4.93 16.00 -9.00
C VAL A 256 4.65 14.85 -8.04
N GLY A 257 4.67 13.62 -8.58
CA GLY A 257 4.47 12.39 -7.81
C GLY A 257 5.71 12.00 -7.03
N ASN A 258 5.85 12.48 -5.79
CA ASN A 258 6.89 12.03 -4.86
C ASN A 258 6.47 12.26 -3.40
N VAL A 259 6.27 11.17 -2.65
CA VAL A 259 5.86 11.19 -1.23
C VAL A 259 6.89 11.91 -0.35
N LYS A 260 8.19 11.71 -0.60
CA LYS A 260 9.23 12.37 0.20
C LYS A 260 9.24 13.86 -0.03
N LEU A 261 9.20 14.31 -1.28
CA LEU A 261 9.13 15.73 -1.62
C LEU A 261 7.91 16.38 -0.98
N LYS A 262 6.73 15.73 -1.08
CA LYS A 262 5.50 16.21 -0.45
C LYS A 262 5.67 16.42 1.06
N LYS A 263 6.25 15.44 1.76
CA LYS A 263 6.52 15.55 3.20
C LYS A 263 7.49 16.68 3.53
N GLU A 264 8.52 16.89 2.72
CA GLU A 264 9.47 17.99 2.94
C GLU A 264 8.82 19.37 2.75
N ILE A 265 7.99 19.54 1.71
CA ILE A 265 7.23 20.79 1.50
C ILE A 265 6.23 21.03 2.65
N ASP A 266 5.52 19.99 3.12
CA ASP A 266 4.60 20.13 4.26
C ASP A 266 5.34 20.57 5.52
N LYS A 267 6.50 19.96 5.83
CA LYS A 267 7.34 20.37 6.95
C LYS A 267 7.81 21.82 6.82
N MET A 268 8.20 22.26 5.62
CA MET A 268 8.57 23.66 5.38
C MET A 268 7.40 24.60 5.64
N LEU A 269 6.19 24.22 5.21
CA LEU A 269 4.99 25.01 5.46
C LEU A 269 4.68 25.09 6.95
N GLU A 270 4.73 23.97 7.66
CA GLU A 270 4.55 23.92 9.12
C GLU A 270 5.60 24.75 9.86
N ALA A 271 6.85 24.77 9.39
CA ALA A 271 7.92 25.58 9.97
C ALA A 271 7.71 27.08 9.76
N LEU A 272 7.05 27.51 8.68
CA LEU A 272 6.70 28.92 8.43
C LEU A 272 5.53 29.41 9.28
N CYS A 273 4.68 28.50 9.76
CA CYS A 273 3.53 28.83 10.60
C CYS A 273 3.85 28.90 12.10
N LYS A 274 5.09 28.63 12.49
CA LYS A 274 5.58 28.71 13.88
C LYS A 274 6.31 30.03 14.11
#